data_AF-A0A7N6A4A1-F1
#
_entry.id   AF-A0A7N6A4A1-F1
#
_cell.length_a   1.000
_cell.length_b   1.000
_cell.length_c   1.000
_cell.angle_alpha   90.00
_cell.angle_beta   90.00
_cell.angle_gamma   90.00
#
_symmetry.space_group_name_H-M   'P 1'
#
loop_
_entity.id
_entity.type
_entity.pdbx_description
1 polymer ?
#
loop_
_entity_poly.entity_id
_entity_poly.type
_entity_poly.pdbx_seq_one_letter_code
_entity_poly.pdbx_strand_id
1 'polypeptide(L)'
;MGVSRLDKFYRRLLLTKLFIGGWGKPEDLKRIFEFRKIIGNREKCRFLVPENYPVYINKTEDHSDCQIHEGFFISPLEHLVPGILPPEAVNARFQFIVPKRWKKNRPVCIHLAGTGDHFFWRRRTLMARPMIKEAGMASLLLENPYYILLRSSLKNVSDLFVMGGALILESTVLLRWLEREGYWPLGMTGISMGGYMSSLAVTNWPKPIPLIPCLSWSTASSVFTTGVLSKAVNWTELEKQYAINSVYEEEIIKLLEYCGHFCFLRSFHADNTPRDNTPRGKNTDSTKYSRPSLHRESISFMKGVMDECTHMANFSVPVDTSLIIGVQAKEDAYIPRTGVLSLQEIWPECEVRYLNGGHISAYLFKQNVFRQAIYDAFDRFCLKYPNLH
;
A
#
# COMPACT_ATOMS: atom_id res chain seq x y z
N MET A 1 -19.03 3.39 -15.46
CA MET A 1 -18.19 4.50 -15.98
C MET A 1 -17.16 3.91 -16.95
N GLY A 2 -16.77 4.68 -17.98
CA GLY A 2 -15.71 4.26 -18.90
C GLY A 2 -14.34 4.18 -18.22
N VAL A 3 -13.42 3.40 -18.81
CA VAL A 3 -12.03 3.29 -18.35
C VAL A 3 -11.14 4.17 -19.23
N SER A 4 -10.23 4.93 -18.62
CA SER A 4 -9.33 5.87 -19.30
C SER A 4 -8.55 5.24 -20.46
N ARG A 5 -8.65 5.86 -21.64
CA ARG A 5 -7.86 5.47 -22.83
C ARG A 5 -6.38 5.81 -22.65
N LEU A 6 -6.07 6.93 -21.99
CA LEU A 6 -4.70 7.35 -21.72
C LEU A 6 -3.98 6.33 -20.82
N ASP A 7 -4.65 5.85 -19.77
CA ASP A 7 -4.07 4.87 -18.86
C ASP A 7 -3.72 3.56 -19.61
N LYS A 8 -4.65 3.08 -20.45
CA LYS A 8 -4.43 1.90 -21.29
C LYS A 8 -3.29 2.10 -22.28
N PHE A 9 -3.20 3.28 -22.91
CA PHE A 9 -2.16 3.61 -23.86
C PHE A 9 -0.78 3.71 -23.19
N TYR A 10 -0.68 4.44 -22.08
CA TYR A 10 0.55 4.57 -21.31
C TYR A 10 1.08 3.22 -20.84
N ARG A 11 0.20 2.33 -20.34
CA ARG A 11 0.58 0.96 -19.97
C ARG A 11 1.09 0.14 -21.16
N ARG A 12 0.57 0.34 -22.38
CA ARG A 12 1.08 -0.36 -23.58
C ARG A 12 2.50 0.09 -23.96
N LEU A 13 2.87 1.35 -23.66
CA LEU A 13 4.21 1.86 -23.91
C LEU A 13 5.26 1.30 -22.92
N LEU A 14 4.83 0.91 -21.72
CA LEU A 14 5.70 0.29 -20.73
C LEU A 14 5.94 -1.19 -21.06
N LEU A 15 7.17 -1.53 -21.41
CA LEU A 15 7.61 -2.92 -21.66
C LEU A 15 8.00 -3.69 -20.39
N THR A 16 7.92 -3.05 -19.22
CA THR A 16 8.30 -3.66 -17.95
C THR A 16 7.31 -4.75 -17.54
N LYS A 17 7.83 -5.96 -17.32
CA LYS A 17 7.09 -7.06 -16.68
C LYS A 17 7.25 -6.99 -15.15
N LEU A 18 6.22 -7.43 -14.44
CA LEU A 18 6.15 -7.54 -12.99
C LEU A 18 6.22 -8.99 -12.56
N PHE A 19 6.71 -9.23 -11.34
CA PHE A 19 6.78 -10.56 -10.73
C PHE A 19 7.56 -11.58 -11.59
N ILE A 20 8.65 -11.12 -12.22
CA ILE A 20 9.46 -11.94 -13.12
C ILE A 20 10.15 -13.12 -12.41
N GLY A 21 10.34 -13.05 -11.09
CA GLY A 21 10.82 -14.12 -10.22
C GLY A 21 9.71 -15.00 -9.62
N GLY A 22 8.44 -14.68 -9.91
CA GLY A 22 7.29 -15.46 -9.50
C GLY A 22 6.72 -15.08 -8.13
N TRP A 23 6.30 -16.06 -7.33
CA TRP A 23 5.61 -15.82 -6.06
C TRP A 23 6.54 -15.34 -4.94
N GLY A 24 7.81 -15.75 -5.00
CA GLY A 24 8.77 -15.64 -3.91
C GLY A 24 8.94 -16.97 -3.17
N LYS A 25 9.91 -17.03 -2.25
CA LYS A 25 10.19 -18.25 -1.50
C LYS A 25 9.00 -18.60 -0.60
N PRO A 26 8.49 -19.85 -0.62
CA PRO A 26 7.39 -20.26 0.24
C PRO A 26 7.63 -19.98 1.72
N GLU A 27 8.86 -20.19 2.21
CA GLU A 27 9.22 -19.95 3.62
C GLU A 27 9.07 -18.46 3.98
N ASP A 28 9.48 -17.57 3.08
CA ASP A 28 9.34 -16.12 3.28
C ASP A 28 7.88 -15.68 3.23
N LEU A 29 7.05 -16.31 2.39
CA LEU A 29 5.59 -16.11 2.39
C LEU A 29 4.94 -16.57 3.70
N LYS A 30 5.32 -17.75 4.22
CA LYS A 30 4.82 -18.23 5.53
C LYS A 30 5.18 -17.24 6.64
N ARG A 31 6.45 -16.81 6.69
CA ARG A 31 6.96 -15.84 7.68
C ARG A 31 6.25 -14.50 7.60
N ILE A 32 6.04 -13.96 6.40
CA ILE A 32 5.38 -12.66 6.24
C ILE A 32 3.88 -12.73 6.56
N PHE A 33 3.20 -13.84 6.26
CA PHE A 33 1.78 -14.01 6.60
C PHE A 33 1.57 -14.11 8.11
N GLU A 34 2.40 -14.89 8.80
CA GLU A 34 2.36 -14.96 10.27
C GLU A 34 2.68 -13.60 10.90
N PHE A 35 3.69 -12.90 10.38
CA PHE A 35 4.02 -11.55 10.85
C PHE A 35 2.88 -10.56 10.57
N ARG A 36 2.21 -10.68 9.43
CA ARG A 36 1.07 -9.85 9.03
C ARG A 36 -0.10 -9.95 10.01
N LYS A 37 -0.35 -11.11 10.62
CA LYS A 37 -1.35 -11.27 11.70
C LYS A 37 -1.01 -10.48 12.97
N ILE A 38 0.27 -10.12 13.16
CA ILE A 38 0.73 -9.27 14.26
C ILE A 38 0.58 -7.79 13.85
N ILE A 39 1.17 -7.38 12.73
CA ILE A 39 1.16 -5.98 12.30
C ILE A 39 -0.20 -5.50 11.76
N GLY A 40 -1.14 -6.40 11.48
CA GLY A 40 -2.53 -6.04 11.19
C GLY A 40 -3.32 -5.58 12.42
N ASN A 41 -2.84 -5.91 13.62
CA ASN A 41 -3.49 -5.59 14.88
C ASN A 41 -2.70 -4.51 15.64
N ARG A 42 -3.29 -3.31 15.77
CA ARG A 42 -2.65 -2.17 16.43
C ARG A 42 -2.19 -2.46 17.84
N GLU A 43 -2.98 -3.20 18.63
CA GLU A 43 -2.62 -3.51 20.03
C GLU A 43 -1.40 -4.43 20.13
N LYS A 44 -1.19 -5.30 19.14
CA LYS A 44 0.03 -6.11 19.04
C LYS A 44 1.19 -5.29 18.45
N CYS A 45 0.92 -4.48 17.43
CA CYS A 45 1.94 -3.73 16.69
C CYS A 45 2.56 -2.58 17.49
N ARG A 46 1.80 -1.93 18.39
CA ARG A 46 2.24 -0.72 19.11
C ARG A 46 3.51 -0.89 19.94
N PHE A 47 3.85 -2.14 20.31
CA PHE A 47 5.02 -2.47 21.11
C PHE A 47 6.23 -2.92 20.29
N LEU A 48 6.07 -3.14 18.99
CA LEU A 48 7.13 -3.66 18.12
C LEU A 48 8.22 -2.63 17.81
N VAL A 49 7.84 -1.35 17.80
CA VAL A 49 8.77 -0.23 17.61
C VAL A 49 8.91 0.48 18.96
N PRO A 50 10.12 0.61 19.53
CA PRO A 50 10.38 1.45 20.70
C PRO A 50 10.07 2.94 20.49
N GLU A 51 9.71 3.68 21.56
CA GLU A 51 9.46 5.14 21.50
C GLU A 51 10.73 5.94 21.20
N ASN A 52 11.86 5.46 21.69
CA ASN A 52 13.18 6.05 21.52
C ASN A 52 13.96 5.45 20.34
N TYR A 53 13.28 4.87 19.34
CA TYR A 53 13.95 4.24 18.21
C TYR A 53 14.95 5.22 17.55
N PRO A 54 16.19 4.79 17.29
CA PRO A 54 17.22 5.69 16.80
C PRO A 54 16.95 6.13 15.37
N VAL A 55 17.00 7.44 15.14
CA VAL A 55 16.90 8.08 13.83
C VAL A 55 18.06 9.06 13.71
N TYR A 56 18.80 8.97 12.60
CA TYR A 56 20.01 9.74 12.39
C TYR A 56 19.83 10.72 11.24
N ILE A 57 20.28 11.96 11.42
CA ILE A 57 20.43 12.94 10.34
C ILE A 57 21.90 12.97 9.96
N ASN A 58 22.22 12.67 8.71
CA ASN A 58 23.61 12.61 8.23
C ASN A 58 24.01 13.80 7.36
N LYS A 59 23.04 14.53 6.81
CA LYS A 59 23.30 15.69 5.96
C LYS A 59 22.18 16.72 6.12
N THR A 60 22.56 17.99 6.14
CA THR A 60 21.62 19.11 6.10
C THR A 60 22.06 20.08 5.01
N GLU A 61 21.15 20.40 4.10
CA GLU A 61 21.33 21.42 3.06
C GLU A 61 20.44 22.61 3.35
N ASP A 62 21.03 23.81 3.35
CA ASP A 62 20.28 25.05 3.47
C ASP A 62 19.93 25.60 2.09
N HIS A 63 18.64 25.80 1.84
CA HIS A 63 18.10 26.38 0.61
C HIS A 63 17.41 27.72 0.91
N SER A 64 17.12 28.52 -0.12
CA SER A 64 16.51 29.85 0.08
C SER A 64 15.17 29.82 0.84
N ASP A 65 14.35 28.79 0.61
CA ASP A 65 12.98 28.64 1.11
C ASP A 65 12.83 27.57 2.20
N CYS A 66 13.79 26.65 2.34
CA CYS A 66 13.69 25.50 3.23
C CYS A 66 15.06 24.95 3.66
N GLN A 67 15.05 24.09 4.67
CA GLN A 67 16.15 23.20 5.00
C GLN A 67 15.79 21.78 4.55
N ILE A 68 16.75 21.05 4.00
CA ILE A 68 16.59 19.65 3.62
C ILE A 68 17.54 18.81 4.45
N HIS A 69 16.98 17.96 5.30
CA HIS A 69 17.73 16.99 6.08
C HIS A 69 17.65 15.63 5.39
N GLU A 70 18.79 14.99 5.17
CA GLU A 70 18.84 13.57 4.81
C GLU A 70 19.06 12.77 6.08
N GLY A 71 18.29 11.72 6.24
CA GLY A 71 18.34 10.88 7.41
C GLY A 71 18.11 9.43 7.11
N PHE A 72 18.45 8.60 8.08
CA PHE A 72 18.34 7.16 7.96
C PHE A 72 18.12 6.50 9.32
N PHE A 73 17.65 5.26 9.28
CA PHE A 73 17.55 4.35 10.43
C PHE A 73 17.49 2.90 9.93
N ILE A 74 17.78 1.94 10.81
CA ILE A 74 17.64 0.53 10.46
C ILE A 74 16.15 0.17 10.47
N SER A 75 15.65 -0.43 9.39
CA SER A 75 14.25 -0.84 9.30
C SER A 75 13.92 -1.83 10.42
N PRO A 76 12.88 -1.58 11.26
CA PRO A 76 12.53 -2.51 12.34
C PRO A 76 12.19 -3.91 11.85
N LEU A 77 11.76 -4.04 10.59
CA LEU A 77 11.47 -5.34 9.98
C LEU A 77 12.70 -6.25 9.94
N GLU A 78 13.91 -5.69 9.81
CA GLU A 78 15.15 -6.48 9.83
C GLU A 78 15.34 -7.20 11.18
N HIS A 79 14.92 -6.58 12.28
CA HIS A 79 15.03 -7.19 13.60
C HIS A 79 13.90 -8.18 13.87
N LEU A 80 12.70 -7.92 13.34
CA LEU A 80 11.49 -8.70 13.60
C LEU A 80 11.35 -9.92 12.69
N VAL A 81 11.84 -9.83 11.45
CA VAL A 81 11.82 -10.91 10.46
C VAL A 81 13.18 -10.96 9.74
N PRO A 82 14.27 -11.40 10.41
CA PRO A 82 15.63 -11.26 9.90
C PRO A 82 15.86 -11.87 8.51
N GLY A 83 16.57 -11.14 7.64
CA GLY A 83 16.90 -11.61 6.29
C GLY A 83 15.71 -11.65 5.31
N ILE A 84 14.55 -11.10 5.67
CA ILE A 84 13.42 -10.95 4.74
C ILE A 84 13.63 -9.78 3.78
N LEU A 85 14.28 -8.71 4.25
CA LEU A 85 14.59 -7.54 3.46
C LEU A 85 15.81 -7.81 2.59
N PRO A 86 15.86 -7.26 1.36
CA PRO A 86 17.12 -7.21 0.64
C PRO A 86 18.12 -6.33 1.42
N PRO A 87 19.42 -6.66 1.42
CA PRO A 87 20.43 -5.95 2.22
C PRO A 87 20.43 -4.44 2.02
N GLU A 88 20.14 -3.98 0.79
CA GLU A 88 20.11 -2.56 0.46
C GLU A 88 18.96 -1.85 1.20
N ALA A 89 17.83 -2.54 1.45
CA ALA A 89 16.63 -1.96 2.06
C ALA A 89 16.62 -2.06 3.60
N VAL A 90 17.63 -2.70 4.20
CA VAL A 90 17.80 -2.72 5.66
C VAL A 90 17.97 -1.30 6.21
N ASN A 91 18.65 -0.43 5.47
CA ASN A 91 18.83 0.95 5.86
C ASN A 91 17.73 1.83 5.23
N ALA A 92 16.69 2.12 6.00
CA ALA A 92 15.60 2.99 5.59
C ALA A 92 16.09 4.44 5.51
N ARG A 93 15.84 5.11 4.37
CA ARG A 93 16.33 6.47 4.08
C ARG A 93 15.16 7.41 3.88
N PHE A 94 15.32 8.65 4.35
CA PHE A 94 14.32 9.68 4.16
C PHE A 94 14.95 11.05 3.88
N GLN A 95 14.15 11.93 3.30
CA GLN A 95 14.42 13.36 3.28
C GLN A 95 13.35 14.12 4.04
N PHE A 96 13.77 15.02 4.91
CA PHE A 96 12.88 15.88 5.67
C PHE A 96 13.07 17.33 5.23
N ILE A 97 12.03 17.90 4.63
CA ILE A 97 12.04 19.24 4.04
C ILE A 97 11.24 20.15 4.96
N VAL A 98 11.94 21.11 5.56
CA VAL A 98 11.46 21.93 6.66
C VAL A 98 11.43 23.40 6.25
N PRO A 99 10.33 24.14 6.47
CA PRO A 99 10.29 25.57 6.18
C PRO A 99 11.23 26.34 7.13
N LYS A 100 11.87 27.40 6.63
CA LYS A 100 12.71 28.28 7.46
C LYS A 100 11.92 29.07 8.51
N ARG A 101 10.63 29.27 8.27
CA ARG A 101 9.71 30.00 9.15
C ARG A 101 8.40 29.25 9.24
N TRP A 102 7.94 29.02 10.46
CA TRP A 102 6.64 28.42 10.74
C TRP A 102 5.59 29.53 10.86
N LYS A 103 4.41 29.32 10.28
CA LYS A 103 3.29 30.25 10.44
C LYS A 103 2.62 30.04 11.80
N LYS A 104 2.15 28.82 12.05
CA LYS A 104 1.50 28.36 13.27
C LYS A 104 1.75 26.86 13.39
N ASN A 105 2.08 26.39 14.60
CA ASN A 105 2.47 25.00 14.85
C ASN A 105 3.69 24.57 14.00
N ARG A 106 4.01 23.27 14.00
CA ARG A 106 5.08 22.67 13.19
C ARG A 106 4.55 21.46 12.40
N PRO A 107 3.58 21.64 11.48
CA PRO A 107 2.89 20.54 10.83
C PRO A 107 3.82 19.77 9.89
N VAL A 108 3.72 18.44 9.91
CA VAL A 108 4.49 17.53 9.06
C VAL A 108 3.59 16.49 8.42
N CYS A 109 3.67 16.33 7.10
CA CYS A 109 3.10 15.18 6.42
C CYS A 109 4.19 14.23 5.92
N ILE A 110 4.06 12.95 6.26
CA ILE A 110 4.90 11.88 5.72
C ILE A 110 4.31 11.45 4.37
N HIS A 111 5.16 11.39 3.34
CA HIS A 111 4.79 10.97 1.99
C HIS A 111 5.39 9.61 1.66
N LEU A 112 4.57 8.63 1.30
CA LEU A 112 5.05 7.36 0.74
C LEU A 112 5.03 7.38 -0.80
N ALA A 113 6.03 6.73 -1.41
CA ALA A 113 6.26 6.81 -2.85
C ALA A 113 5.27 5.95 -3.65
N GLY A 114 4.81 6.48 -4.79
CA GLY A 114 4.03 5.72 -5.78
C GLY A 114 4.91 4.87 -6.69
N THR A 115 4.32 4.01 -7.53
CA THR A 115 5.11 3.14 -8.40
C THR A 115 6.01 3.92 -9.36
N GLY A 116 7.31 3.62 -9.35
CA GLY A 116 8.31 4.29 -10.18
C GLY A 116 8.73 5.69 -9.69
N ASP A 117 8.30 6.11 -8.50
CA ASP A 117 8.79 7.32 -7.84
C ASP A 117 10.07 7.03 -7.04
N HIS A 118 11.18 6.92 -7.76
CA HIS A 118 12.49 6.65 -7.17
C HIS A 118 13.04 7.89 -6.47
N PHE A 119 13.81 7.66 -5.39
CA PHE A 119 14.41 8.72 -4.58
C PHE A 119 13.35 9.70 -4.08
N PHE A 120 13.60 11.00 -4.24
CA PHE A 120 12.81 12.06 -3.63
C PHE A 120 12.38 13.16 -4.60
N TRP A 121 12.98 13.26 -5.80
CA TRP A 121 12.88 14.46 -6.63
C TRP A 121 11.43 14.86 -6.95
N ARG A 122 10.59 13.89 -7.33
CA ARG A 122 9.21 14.17 -7.74
C ARG A 122 8.36 14.65 -6.57
N ARG A 123 8.38 13.93 -5.44
CA ARG A 123 7.68 14.33 -4.22
C ARG A 123 8.21 15.66 -3.68
N ARG A 124 9.53 15.86 -3.71
CA ARG A 124 10.17 17.11 -3.28
C ARG A 124 9.69 18.30 -4.11
N THR A 125 9.71 18.17 -5.43
CA THR A 125 9.44 19.26 -6.37
C THR A 125 7.95 19.56 -6.50
N LEU A 126 7.11 18.52 -6.58
CA LEU A 126 5.69 18.67 -6.90
C LEU A 126 4.77 18.71 -5.67
N MET A 127 5.25 18.24 -4.51
CA MET A 127 4.48 18.22 -3.26
C MET A 127 5.15 19.10 -2.19
N ALA A 128 6.33 18.70 -1.68
CA ALA A 128 6.94 19.31 -0.50
C ALA A 128 7.24 20.82 -0.66
N ARG A 129 7.92 21.22 -1.74
CA ARG A 129 8.27 22.63 -1.96
C ARG A 129 7.04 23.53 -2.14
N PRO A 130 6.02 23.14 -2.94
CA PRO A 130 4.75 23.86 -2.97
C PRO A 130 4.08 23.92 -1.59
N MET A 131 4.07 22.84 -0.80
CA MET A 131 3.46 22.83 0.54
C MET A 131 4.12 23.78 1.53
N ILE A 132 5.42 23.98 1.43
CA ILE A 132 6.13 25.00 2.20
C ILE A 132 5.64 26.41 1.82
N LYS A 133 5.51 26.71 0.53
CA LYS A 133 5.10 28.03 0.06
C LYS A 133 3.62 28.32 0.34
N GLU A 134 2.76 27.35 0.07
CA GLU A 134 1.30 27.47 0.17
C GLU A 134 0.87 27.50 1.65
N ALA A 135 1.33 26.53 2.46
CA ALA A 135 0.83 26.31 3.82
C ALA A 135 1.88 26.53 4.94
N GLY A 136 3.17 26.68 4.62
CA GLY A 136 4.21 26.72 5.66
C GLY A 136 4.38 25.38 6.37
N MET A 137 4.14 24.28 5.63
CA MET A 137 4.09 22.92 6.15
C MET A 137 5.28 22.10 5.68
N ALA A 138 5.84 21.28 6.57
CA ALA A 138 6.96 20.40 6.26
C ALA A 138 6.50 19.06 5.67
N SER A 139 7.40 18.43 4.93
CA SER A 139 7.19 17.11 4.34
C SER A 139 8.34 16.19 4.67
N LEU A 140 8.03 14.97 5.12
CA LEU A 140 9.00 13.90 5.27
C LEU A 140 8.77 12.86 4.17
N LEU A 141 9.78 12.64 3.33
CA LEU A 141 9.73 11.76 2.18
C LEU A 141 10.50 10.48 2.50
N LEU A 142 9.80 9.39 2.81
CA LEU A 142 10.40 8.08 3.03
C LEU A 142 10.69 7.40 1.68
N GLU A 143 11.87 6.81 1.52
CA GLU A 143 12.18 5.99 0.36
C GLU A 143 11.61 4.58 0.57
N ASN A 144 10.82 4.09 -0.39
CA ASN A 144 10.23 2.76 -0.25
C ASN A 144 11.33 1.67 -0.36
N PRO A 145 11.19 0.55 0.38
CA PRO A 145 11.96 -0.66 0.12
C PRO A 145 11.93 -1.04 -1.37
N TYR A 146 13.03 -1.60 -1.88
CA TYR A 146 13.24 -1.97 -3.29
C TYR A 146 13.35 -0.80 -4.29
N TYR A 147 13.14 0.46 -3.91
CA TYR A 147 13.20 1.61 -4.84
C TYR A 147 14.59 2.24 -4.94
N ILE A 148 15.44 1.90 -3.98
CA ILE A 148 16.89 2.12 -3.96
C ILE A 148 17.64 1.32 -5.04
N LEU A 149 17.01 0.26 -5.57
CA LEU A 149 17.58 -0.56 -6.62
C LEU A 149 17.33 0.13 -7.97
N LEU A 150 18.26 -0.02 -8.92
CA LEU A 150 18.23 0.60 -10.27
C LEU A 150 16.91 0.40 -11.05
N ARG A 151 16.03 -0.50 -10.61
CA ARG A 151 14.66 -0.67 -11.11
C ARG A 151 13.70 -0.92 -9.94
N SER A 152 12.68 -0.06 -9.77
CA SER A 152 11.51 -0.29 -8.89
C SER A 152 10.59 -1.38 -9.45
N SER A 153 11.15 -2.56 -9.71
CA SER A 153 10.41 -3.74 -10.14
C SER A 153 10.38 -4.72 -8.98
N LEU A 154 9.19 -4.93 -8.43
CA LEU A 154 8.92 -6.06 -7.55
C LEU A 154 9.20 -7.32 -8.37
N LYS A 155 10.26 -8.05 -7.98
CA LYS A 155 10.70 -9.25 -8.68
C LYS A 155 9.78 -10.40 -8.34
N ASN A 156 9.32 -10.46 -7.11
CA ASN A 156 8.38 -11.47 -6.61
C ASN A 156 7.09 -10.83 -6.09
N VAL A 157 6.03 -11.61 -6.01
CA VAL A 157 4.79 -11.20 -5.33
C VAL A 157 5.06 -10.87 -3.86
N SER A 158 5.85 -11.70 -3.18
CA SER A 158 6.26 -11.50 -1.78
C SER A 158 6.93 -10.15 -1.53
N ASP A 159 7.66 -9.58 -2.50
CA ASP A 159 8.36 -8.30 -2.35
C ASP A 159 7.38 -7.17 -2.01
N LEU A 160 6.14 -7.23 -2.52
CA LEU A 160 5.09 -6.27 -2.19
C LEU A 160 4.73 -6.31 -0.70
N PHE A 161 4.64 -7.52 -0.14
CA PHE A 161 4.22 -7.75 1.24
C PHE A 161 5.33 -7.38 2.22
N VAL A 162 6.57 -7.72 1.88
CA VAL A 162 7.76 -7.31 2.64
C VAL A 162 7.87 -5.79 2.66
N MET A 163 7.71 -5.13 1.50
CA MET A 163 7.68 -3.66 1.42
C MET A 163 6.56 -3.07 2.27
N GLY A 164 5.35 -3.63 2.23
CA GLY A 164 4.23 -3.17 3.06
C GLY A 164 4.49 -3.28 4.55
N GLY A 165 5.00 -4.43 5.01
CA GLY A 165 5.37 -4.64 6.42
C GLY A 165 6.45 -3.68 6.90
N ALA A 166 7.48 -3.45 6.08
CA ALA A 166 8.53 -2.49 6.36
C ALA A 166 7.98 -1.06 6.47
N LEU A 167 7.19 -0.61 5.49
CA LEU A 167 6.63 0.74 5.47
C LEU A 167 5.69 1.03 6.65
N ILE A 168 4.94 0.04 7.14
CA ILE A 168 4.12 0.18 8.35
C ILE A 168 5.00 0.51 9.56
N LEU A 169 6.07 -0.26 9.76
CA LEU A 169 6.98 -0.11 10.90
C LEU A 169 7.85 1.14 10.79
N GLU A 170 8.40 1.40 9.60
CA GLU A 170 9.22 2.57 9.29
C GLU A 170 8.43 3.87 9.44
N SER A 171 7.16 3.88 9.03
CA SER A 171 6.28 5.04 9.27
C SER A 171 6.04 5.26 10.77
N THR A 172 5.91 4.19 11.55
CA THR A 172 5.77 4.28 13.01
C THR A 172 7.02 4.88 13.66
N VAL A 173 8.22 4.48 13.22
CA VAL A 173 9.49 5.08 13.66
C VAL A 173 9.49 6.58 13.42
N LEU A 174 9.13 6.99 12.19
CA LEU A 174 9.16 8.39 11.78
C LEU A 174 8.10 9.24 12.48
N LEU A 175 6.89 8.73 12.67
CA LEU A 175 5.84 9.42 13.43
C LEU A 175 6.27 9.67 14.88
N ARG A 176 6.85 8.65 15.55
CA ARG A 176 7.36 8.79 16.92
C ARG A 176 8.55 9.74 17.01
N TRP A 177 9.46 9.66 16.05
CA TRP A 177 10.58 10.58 15.97
C TRP A 177 10.09 12.03 15.81
N LEU A 178 9.19 12.28 14.87
CA LEU A 178 8.62 13.61 14.66
C LEU A 178 7.86 14.13 15.90
N GLU A 179 7.06 13.28 16.54
CA GLU A 179 6.35 13.64 17.77
C GLU A 179 7.32 14.03 18.89
N ARG A 180 8.38 13.25 19.11
CA ARG A 180 9.42 13.53 20.11
C ARG A 180 10.18 14.83 19.83
N GLU A 181 10.41 15.15 18.56
CA GLU A 181 11.06 16.40 18.13
C GLU A 181 10.11 17.62 18.18
N GLY A 182 8.87 17.44 18.66
CA GLY A 182 7.88 18.50 18.85
C GLY A 182 7.24 18.99 17.55
N TYR A 183 7.10 18.12 16.56
CA TYR A 183 6.35 18.41 15.34
C TYR A 183 4.87 18.07 15.53
N TRP A 184 3.99 18.99 15.15
CA TRP A 184 2.56 18.85 15.31
C TRP A 184 1.79 19.84 14.42
N PRO A 185 0.61 19.48 13.87
CA PRO A 185 0.08 18.11 13.77
C PRO A 185 0.89 17.23 12.82
N LEU A 186 0.80 15.91 12.98
CA LEU A 186 1.39 14.92 12.09
C LEU A 186 0.32 14.31 11.19
N GLY A 187 0.67 13.94 9.97
CA GLY A 187 -0.24 13.27 9.03
C GLY A 187 0.49 12.45 7.99
N MET A 188 -0.24 11.67 7.19
CA MET A 188 0.33 10.81 6.16
C MET A 188 -0.40 10.95 4.83
N THR A 189 0.36 10.81 3.75
CA THR A 189 -0.17 10.77 2.38
C THR A 189 0.68 9.84 1.51
N GLY A 190 0.15 9.51 0.35
CA GLY A 190 0.89 8.92 -0.73
C GLY A 190 0.03 8.88 -1.98
N ILE A 191 0.66 8.62 -3.12
CA ILE A 191 -0.03 8.53 -4.40
C ILE A 191 0.11 7.11 -4.96
N SER A 192 -0.97 6.56 -5.50
CA SER A 192 -0.99 5.20 -6.07
C SER A 192 -0.59 4.17 -5.02
N MET A 193 0.39 3.32 -5.31
CA MET A 193 0.98 2.40 -4.33
C MET A 193 1.34 3.09 -3.00
N GLY A 194 1.85 4.32 -3.02
CA GLY A 194 2.17 5.07 -1.81
C GLY A 194 0.93 5.44 -0.99
N GLY A 195 -0.18 5.78 -1.66
CA GLY A 195 -1.45 6.09 -0.99
C GLY A 195 -1.99 4.84 -0.31
N TYR A 196 -1.89 3.70 -0.99
CA TYR A 196 -2.25 2.40 -0.47
C TYR A 196 -1.39 2.02 0.76
N MET A 197 -0.06 2.18 0.68
CA MET A 197 0.84 1.89 1.82
C MET A 197 0.63 2.85 2.99
N SER A 198 0.32 4.13 2.73
CA SER A 198 0.05 5.09 3.81
C SER A 198 -1.23 4.72 4.56
N SER A 199 -2.23 4.18 3.85
CA SER A 199 -3.45 3.66 4.45
C SER A 199 -3.16 2.54 5.44
N LEU A 200 -2.29 1.58 5.07
CA LEU A 200 -1.87 0.51 5.98
C LEU A 200 -1.02 1.02 7.15
N ALA A 201 -0.16 2.00 6.93
CA ALA A 201 0.70 2.52 8.00
C ALA A 201 -0.11 3.13 9.15
N VAL A 202 -1.12 3.95 8.84
CA VAL A 202 -1.90 4.64 9.88
C VAL A 202 -2.82 3.73 10.68
N THR A 203 -3.12 2.51 10.22
CA THR A 203 -3.94 1.56 11.01
C THR A 203 -3.29 1.22 12.34
N ASN A 204 -1.96 1.28 12.41
CA ASN A 204 -1.16 0.99 13.59
C ASN A 204 -0.80 2.21 14.43
N TRP A 205 -1.14 3.44 13.98
CA TRP A 205 -0.93 4.63 14.77
C TRP A 205 -2.00 4.74 15.87
N PRO A 206 -1.62 4.91 17.16
CA PRO A 206 -2.57 4.87 18.28
C PRO A 206 -3.24 6.21 18.59
N LYS A 207 -3.03 7.24 17.78
CA LYS A 207 -3.66 8.57 17.93
C LYS A 207 -4.46 8.93 16.68
N PRO A 208 -5.41 9.87 16.76
CA PRO A 208 -6.03 10.45 15.56
C PRO A 208 -4.94 11.02 14.63
N ILE A 209 -5.09 10.84 13.31
CA ILE A 209 -4.11 11.28 12.32
C ILE A 209 -4.79 11.57 10.97
N PRO A 210 -4.54 12.74 10.34
CA PRO A 210 -4.90 12.99 8.94
C PRO A 210 -4.26 11.97 8.01
N LEU A 211 -5.08 11.30 7.21
CA LEU A 211 -4.64 10.41 6.14
C LEU A 211 -5.23 10.87 4.80
N ILE A 212 -4.36 11.03 3.79
CA ILE A 212 -4.75 11.50 2.46
C ILE A 212 -4.24 10.51 1.41
N PRO A 213 -4.93 9.36 1.22
CA PRO A 213 -4.54 8.36 0.24
C PRO A 213 -5.03 8.79 -1.15
N CYS A 214 -4.09 9.10 -2.05
CA CYS A 214 -4.40 9.57 -3.40
C CYS A 214 -4.25 8.43 -4.40
N LEU A 215 -5.23 8.30 -5.30
CA LEU A 215 -5.26 7.31 -6.38
C LEU A 215 -4.98 5.90 -5.88
N SER A 216 -5.53 5.50 -4.74
CA SER A 216 -5.38 4.17 -4.14
C SER A 216 -6.72 3.63 -3.66
N TRP A 217 -6.86 2.33 -3.48
CA TRP A 217 -8.12 1.75 -2.99
C TRP A 217 -7.86 0.76 -1.85
N SER A 218 -8.84 -0.08 -1.54
CA SER A 218 -8.85 -0.94 -0.36
C SER A 218 -8.02 -2.22 -0.44
N THR A 219 -7.56 -2.61 -1.63
CA THR A 219 -6.69 -3.78 -1.82
C THR A 219 -5.85 -3.64 -3.09
N ALA A 220 -4.70 -4.32 -3.12
CA ALA A 220 -3.87 -4.47 -4.30
C ALA A 220 -4.33 -5.63 -5.22
N SER A 221 -5.23 -6.52 -4.76
CA SER A 221 -5.61 -7.71 -5.52
C SER A 221 -6.24 -7.37 -6.89
N SER A 222 -7.13 -6.38 -6.95
CA SER A 222 -7.76 -5.96 -8.21
C SER A 222 -6.77 -5.31 -9.18
N VAL A 223 -5.75 -4.63 -8.66
CA VAL A 223 -4.69 -3.98 -9.45
C VAL A 223 -3.95 -5.01 -10.31
N PHE A 224 -3.59 -6.14 -9.71
CA PHE A 224 -2.81 -7.20 -10.37
C PHE A 224 -3.66 -8.27 -11.05
N THR A 225 -4.94 -8.43 -10.70
CA THR A 225 -5.79 -9.48 -11.30
C THR A 225 -6.69 -8.96 -12.42
N THR A 226 -7.23 -7.74 -12.31
CA THR A 226 -8.21 -7.20 -13.27
C THR A 226 -7.82 -5.84 -13.86
N GLY A 227 -6.88 -5.12 -13.24
CA GLY A 227 -6.41 -3.80 -13.69
C GLY A 227 -5.49 -3.85 -14.91
N VAL A 228 -5.12 -2.68 -15.44
CA VAL A 228 -4.17 -2.63 -16.58
C VAL A 228 -2.80 -3.20 -16.23
N LEU A 229 -2.44 -3.28 -14.94
CA LEU A 229 -1.22 -3.94 -14.47
C LEU A 229 -1.28 -5.47 -14.52
N SER A 230 -2.47 -6.09 -14.56
CA SER A 230 -2.61 -7.55 -14.76
C SER A 230 -1.93 -8.03 -16.05
N LYS A 231 -1.88 -7.18 -17.08
CA LYS A 231 -1.20 -7.48 -18.35
C LYS A 231 0.33 -7.44 -18.27
N ALA A 232 0.88 -6.82 -17.22
CA ALA A 232 2.31 -6.75 -16.99
C ALA A 232 2.80 -7.89 -16.07
N VAL A 233 1.90 -8.58 -15.37
CA VAL A 233 2.23 -9.72 -14.51
C VAL A 233 2.74 -10.88 -15.37
N ASN A 234 3.84 -11.50 -14.94
CA ASN A 234 4.39 -12.69 -15.58
C ASN A 234 3.61 -13.97 -15.24
N TRP A 235 2.37 -14.06 -15.73
CA TRP A 235 1.47 -15.19 -15.42
C TRP A 235 2.06 -16.55 -15.78
N THR A 236 2.82 -16.65 -16.86
CA THR A 236 3.49 -17.90 -17.25
C THR A 236 4.40 -18.45 -16.16
N GLU A 237 5.18 -17.59 -15.50
CA GLU A 237 6.08 -18.02 -14.42
C GLU A 237 5.28 -18.36 -13.15
N LEU A 238 4.27 -17.56 -12.82
CA LEU A 238 3.42 -17.79 -11.65
C LEU A 238 2.63 -19.10 -11.75
N GLU A 239 2.04 -19.38 -12.91
CA GLU A 239 1.30 -20.61 -13.21
C GLU A 239 2.23 -21.82 -13.14
N LYS A 240 3.44 -21.71 -13.71
CA LYS A 240 4.44 -22.77 -13.65
C LYS A 240 4.84 -23.08 -12.20
N GLN A 241 5.14 -22.07 -11.39
CA GLN A 241 5.51 -22.26 -9.99
C GLN A 241 4.36 -22.84 -9.16
N TYR A 242 3.13 -22.35 -9.39
CA TYR A 242 1.94 -22.84 -8.72
C TYR A 242 1.67 -24.33 -9.04
N ALA A 243 1.82 -24.73 -10.30
CA ALA A 243 1.60 -26.12 -10.72
C ALA A 243 2.67 -27.10 -10.22
N ILE A 244 3.94 -26.67 -10.11
CA ILE A 244 5.06 -27.56 -9.78
C ILE A 244 5.25 -27.70 -8.26
N ASN A 245 4.95 -26.65 -7.50
CA ASN A 245 5.23 -26.63 -6.07
C ASN A 245 3.94 -26.73 -5.25
N SER A 246 3.63 -27.95 -4.79
CA SER A 246 2.40 -28.23 -4.02
C SER A 246 2.30 -27.43 -2.73
N VAL A 247 3.42 -26.91 -2.19
CA VAL A 247 3.44 -26.05 -0.99
C VAL A 247 2.49 -24.86 -1.11
N TYR A 248 2.34 -24.27 -2.30
CA TYR A 248 1.44 -23.13 -2.50
C TYR A 248 -0.02 -23.51 -2.25
N GLU A 249 -0.44 -24.67 -2.74
CA GLU A 249 -1.82 -25.16 -2.58
C GLU A 249 -2.04 -25.81 -1.19
N GLU A 250 -1.11 -26.66 -0.77
CA GLU A 250 -1.28 -27.52 0.40
C GLU A 250 -0.99 -26.81 1.72
N GLU A 251 -0.14 -25.78 1.71
CA GLU A 251 0.29 -25.08 2.92
C GLU A 251 -0.07 -23.60 2.89
N ILE A 252 0.31 -22.86 1.84
CA ILE A 252 0.13 -21.40 1.82
C ILE A 252 -1.35 -21.01 1.82
N ILE A 253 -2.21 -21.70 1.06
CA ILE A 253 -3.66 -21.43 1.07
C ILE A 253 -4.27 -21.55 2.47
N LYS A 254 -3.78 -22.48 3.30
CA LYS A 254 -4.29 -22.70 4.67
C LYS A 254 -3.92 -21.58 5.63
N LEU A 255 -2.93 -20.75 5.29
CA LEU A 255 -2.51 -19.61 6.11
C LEU A 255 -3.30 -18.33 5.82
N LEU A 256 -4.09 -18.31 4.73
CA LEU A 256 -4.86 -17.15 4.32
C LEU A 256 -6.07 -16.96 5.26
N GLU A 257 -6.16 -15.81 5.91
CA GLU A 257 -7.19 -15.40 6.85
C GLU A 257 -7.63 -13.96 6.52
N TYR A 258 -8.29 -13.78 5.36
CA TYR A 258 -8.72 -12.46 4.88
C TYR A 258 -10.23 -12.30 4.74
N CYS A 259 -10.71 -11.05 4.72
CA CYS A 259 -12.10 -10.70 4.48
C CYS A 259 -12.56 -11.24 3.11
N GLY A 260 -13.49 -12.19 3.09
CA GLY A 260 -13.91 -12.88 1.88
C GLY A 260 -13.29 -14.26 1.68
N HIS A 261 -12.40 -14.71 2.58
CA HIS A 261 -11.80 -16.05 2.55
C HIS A 261 -12.86 -17.17 2.45
N PHE A 262 -14.02 -17.01 3.10
CA PHE A 262 -15.12 -17.99 2.99
C PHE A 262 -15.72 -18.04 1.57
N CYS A 263 -15.87 -16.91 0.88
CA CYS A 263 -16.31 -16.88 -0.52
C CYS A 263 -15.23 -17.43 -1.46
N PHE A 264 -13.96 -17.20 -1.14
CA PHE A 264 -12.81 -17.74 -1.86
C PHE A 264 -12.73 -19.26 -1.74
N LEU A 265 -12.68 -19.81 -0.53
CA LEU A 265 -12.69 -21.25 -0.26
C LEU A 265 -13.92 -21.90 -0.88
N ARG A 266 -15.10 -21.28 -0.78
CA ARG A 266 -16.31 -21.82 -1.41
C ARG A 266 -16.20 -21.85 -2.93
N SER A 267 -15.59 -20.85 -3.57
CA SER A 267 -15.34 -20.86 -5.02
C SER A 267 -14.25 -21.87 -5.42
N PHE A 268 -13.21 -21.98 -4.60
CA PHE A 268 -12.07 -22.89 -4.81
C PHE A 268 -12.46 -24.37 -4.58
N HIS A 269 -13.29 -24.65 -3.56
CA HIS A 269 -13.80 -25.99 -3.25
C HIS A 269 -15.07 -26.36 -4.00
N ALA A 270 -15.94 -25.42 -4.39
CA ALA A 270 -17.09 -25.74 -5.26
C ALA A 270 -16.64 -26.20 -6.66
N ASP A 271 -15.46 -25.78 -7.11
CA ASP A 271 -14.83 -26.28 -8.34
C ASP A 271 -14.11 -27.63 -8.12
N ASN A 272 -13.93 -28.10 -6.87
CA ASN A 272 -13.14 -29.29 -6.48
C ASN A 272 -13.91 -30.38 -5.69
N THR A 273 -15.22 -30.22 -5.41
CA THR A 273 -16.02 -31.21 -4.68
C THR A 273 -16.83 -32.12 -5.64
N PRO A 274 -16.75 -33.46 -5.52
CA PRO A 274 -17.73 -34.33 -6.15
C PRO A 274 -19.06 -34.14 -5.42
N ARG A 275 -20.12 -33.74 -6.13
CA ARG A 275 -21.46 -33.73 -5.53
C ARG A 275 -21.90 -35.16 -5.28
N ASP A 276 -22.37 -35.41 -4.06
CA ASP A 276 -22.88 -36.69 -3.60
C ASP A 276 -23.94 -37.24 -4.56
N ASN A 277 -23.68 -38.43 -5.09
CA ASN A 277 -24.56 -39.12 -6.04
C ASN A 277 -25.79 -39.64 -5.31
N THR A 278 -26.87 -38.85 -5.25
CA THR A 278 -28.21 -39.42 -5.10
C THR A 278 -28.69 -39.91 -6.46
N PRO A 279 -29.01 -41.21 -6.64
CA PRO A 279 -29.38 -41.74 -7.94
C PRO A 279 -30.84 -41.39 -8.25
N ARG A 280 -31.07 -40.40 -9.10
CA ARG A 280 -32.33 -40.25 -9.83
C ARG A 280 -32.10 -39.92 -11.29
N GLY A 281 -32.47 -40.87 -12.14
CA GLY A 281 -33.03 -40.63 -13.46
C GLY A 281 -32.03 -40.37 -14.58
N LYS A 282 -31.89 -41.36 -15.46
CA LYS A 282 -31.20 -41.31 -16.75
C LYS A 282 -31.68 -40.11 -17.58
N ASN A 283 -30.75 -39.26 -18.00
CA ASN A 283 -30.67 -38.76 -19.37
C ASN A 283 -29.25 -38.28 -19.64
N THR A 284 -28.73 -38.76 -20.77
CA THR A 284 -27.42 -38.51 -21.35
C THR A 284 -27.26 -37.04 -21.70
N ASP A 285 -26.44 -36.32 -20.96
CA ASP A 285 -25.58 -35.27 -21.49
C ASP A 285 -24.30 -35.27 -20.65
N SER A 286 -23.20 -35.70 -21.24
CA SER A 286 -21.89 -35.69 -20.60
C SER A 286 -21.39 -34.25 -20.51
N THR A 287 -21.93 -33.46 -19.59
CA THR A 287 -21.26 -32.22 -19.14
C THR A 287 -20.00 -32.64 -18.40
N LYS A 288 -18.88 -32.72 -19.12
CA LYS A 288 -17.54 -32.76 -18.54
C LYS A 288 -17.42 -31.58 -17.59
N TYR A 289 -17.42 -31.85 -16.29
CA TYR A 289 -16.98 -30.88 -15.30
C TYR A 289 -15.48 -30.65 -15.52
N SER A 290 -15.15 -29.62 -16.29
CA SER A 290 -13.78 -29.22 -16.55
C SER A 290 -13.20 -28.62 -15.28
N ARG A 291 -12.09 -29.18 -14.78
CA ARG A 291 -11.25 -28.49 -13.78
C ARG A 291 -11.02 -27.04 -14.25
N PRO A 292 -11.10 -26.04 -13.35
CA PRO A 292 -10.73 -24.68 -13.72
C PRO A 292 -9.34 -24.69 -14.36
N SER A 293 -9.13 -23.82 -15.36
CA SER A 293 -7.81 -23.72 -15.97
C SER A 293 -6.78 -23.31 -14.92
N LEU A 294 -5.54 -23.81 -15.05
CA LEU A 294 -4.41 -23.42 -14.19
C LEU A 294 -4.28 -21.89 -14.04
N HIS A 295 -4.60 -21.16 -15.11
CA HIS A 295 -4.67 -19.70 -15.11
C HIS A 295 -5.71 -19.15 -14.11
N ARG A 296 -6.93 -19.72 -14.09
CA ARG A 296 -8.00 -19.31 -13.17
C ARG A 296 -7.63 -19.62 -11.72
N GLU A 297 -7.03 -20.78 -11.47
CA GLU A 297 -6.52 -21.15 -10.14
C GLU A 297 -5.42 -20.19 -9.68
N SER A 298 -4.46 -19.86 -10.55
CA SER A 298 -3.36 -18.95 -10.25
C SER A 298 -3.85 -17.51 -10.01
N ILE A 299 -4.88 -17.05 -10.74
CA ILE A 299 -5.55 -15.77 -10.45
C ILE A 299 -6.24 -15.80 -9.09
N SER A 300 -6.94 -16.89 -8.78
CA SER A 300 -7.58 -17.08 -7.48
C SER A 300 -6.54 -17.03 -6.37
N PHE A 301 -5.45 -17.79 -6.50
CA PHE A 301 -4.33 -17.77 -5.56
C PHE A 301 -3.74 -16.37 -5.41
N MET A 302 -3.49 -15.65 -6.52
CA MET A 302 -3.04 -14.24 -6.51
C MET A 302 -3.97 -13.35 -5.67
N LYS A 303 -5.30 -13.47 -5.85
CA LYS A 303 -6.25 -12.69 -5.06
C LYS A 303 -6.11 -13.00 -3.58
N GLY A 304 -6.04 -14.29 -3.22
CA GLY A 304 -5.92 -14.70 -1.83
C GLY A 304 -4.66 -14.19 -1.15
N VAL A 305 -3.49 -14.39 -1.76
CA VAL A 305 -2.22 -13.91 -1.18
C VAL A 305 -2.14 -12.39 -1.12
N MET A 306 -2.69 -11.69 -2.12
CA MET A 306 -2.75 -10.24 -2.12
C MET A 306 -3.69 -9.73 -1.03
N ASP A 307 -4.91 -10.25 -0.94
CA ASP A 307 -5.89 -9.76 0.04
C ASP A 307 -5.43 -10.04 1.47
N GLU A 308 -4.75 -11.15 1.75
CA GLU A 308 -4.13 -11.41 3.07
C GLU A 308 -3.28 -10.22 3.52
N CYS A 309 -2.29 -9.83 2.72
CA CYS A 309 -1.36 -8.78 3.09
C CYS A 309 -1.83 -7.37 2.73
N THR A 310 -2.88 -7.22 1.92
CA THR A 310 -3.23 -5.91 1.35
C THR A 310 -4.69 -5.47 1.47
N HIS A 311 -5.60 -6.33 1.87
CA HIS A 311 -6.97 -5.85 2.06
C HIS A 311 -7.08 -5.08 3.38
N MET A 312 -7.39 -3.79 3.31
CA MET A 312 -7.40 -2.90 4.48
C MET A 312 -8.37 -3.34 5.59
N ALA A 313 -9.49 -3.98 5.24
CA ALA A 313 -10.43 -4.60 6.17
C ALA A 313 -9.81 -5.66 7.10
N ASN A 314 -8.64 -6.22 6.76
CA ASN A 314 -7.95 -7.16 7.64
C ASN A 314 -7.06 -6.44 8.68
N PHE A 315 -6.90 -5.13 8.57
CA PHE A 315 -6.10 -4.30 9.46
C PHE A 315 -7.00 -3.54 10.44
N SER A 316 -6.41 -3.04 11.51
CA SER A 316 -7.13 -2.24 12.50
C SER A 316 -7.71 -0.97 11.88
N VAL A 317 -8.91 -0.56 12.32
CA VAL A 317 -9.50 0.70 11.86
C VAL A 317 -8.70 1.88 12.47
N PRO A 318 -8.29 2.90 11.70
CA PRO A 318 -7.68 4.12 12.23
C PRO A 318 -8.52 4.73 13.34
N VAL A 319 -7.87 5.38 14.31
CA VAL A 319 -8.53 5.89 15.54
C VAL A 319 -9.69 6.84 15.23
N ASP A 320 -9.56 7.66 14.18
CA ASP A 320 -10.61 8.55 13.73
C ASP A 320 -10.67 8.56 12.20
N THR A 321 -11.69 7.91 11.65
CA THR A 321 -11.86 7.79 10.20
C THR A 321 -12.37 9.08 9.54
N SER A 322 -12.92 10.03 10.32
CA SER A 322 -13.39 11.32 9.79
C SER A 322 -12.26 12.23 9.33
N LEU A 323 -11.01 11.94 9.73
CA LEU A 323 -9.79 12.65 9.32
C LEU A 323 -9.23 12.16 7.97
N ILE A 324 -9.87 11.15 7.37
CA ILE A 324 -9.38 10.51 6.15
C ILE A 324 -10.07 11.15 4.93
N ILE A 325 -9.26 11.65 3.99
CA ILE A 325 -9.74 12.22 2.72
C ILE A 325 -9.07 11.48 1.56
N GLY A 326 -9.77 10.49 1.01
CA GLY A 326 -9.33 9.75 -0.19
C GLY A 326 -9.54 10.57 -1.46
N VAL A 327 -8.55 10.63 -2.35
CA VAL A 327 -8.69 11.31 -3.65
C VAL A 327 -8.59 10.30 -4.79
N GLN A 328 -9.63 10.18 -5.62
CA GLN A 328 -9.78 9.09 -6.58
C GLN A 328 -10.06 9.59 -8.00
N ALA A 329 -9.49 8.93 -9.01
CA ALA A 329 -9.87 9.14 -10.40
C ALA A 329 -11.16 8.36 -10.74
N LYS A 330 -12.11 8.99 -11.45
CA LYS A 330 -13.37 8.34 -11.85
C LYS A 330 -13.15 7.23 -12.88
N GLU A 331 -12.22 7.43 -13.80
CA GLU A 331 -11.95 6.54 -14.93
C GLU A 331 -10.63 5.74 -14.76
N ASP A 332 -10.21 5.54 -13.50
CA ASP A 332 -8.97 4.87 -13.13
C ASP A 332 -8.89 3.44 -13.72
N ALA A 333 -7.91 3.20 -14.60
CA ALA A 333 -7.69 1.87 -15.18
C ALA A 333 -6.67 1.02 -14.39
N TYR A 334 -5.89 1.65 -13.52
CA TYR A 334 -4.86 1.00 -12.72
C TYR A 334 -5.44 0.38 -11.46
N ILE A 335 -6.46 1.00 -10.89
CA ILE A 335 -7.10 0.55 -9.65
C ILE A 335 -8.59 0.33 -9.88
N PRO A 336 -8.97 -0.84 -10.42
CA PRO A 336 -10.36 -1.22 -10.56
C PRO A 336 -11.04 -1.35 -9.19
N ARG A 337 -12.25 -0.81 -9.10
CA ARG A 337 -13.07 -0.83 -7.87
C ARG A 337 -14.24 -1.82 -7.91
N THR A 338 -14.48 -2.47 -9.06
CA THR A 338 -15.60 -3.41 -9.19
C THR A 338 -15.34 -4.68 -8.40
N GLY A 339 -16.30 -5.08 -7.55
CA GLY A 339 -16.20 -6.30 -6.75
C GLY A 339 -15.22 -6.20 -5.57
N VAL A 340 -14.88 -4.98 -5.17
CA VAL A 340 -13.96 -4.68 -4.08
C VAL A 340 -14.65 -3.72 -3.11
N LEU A 341 -14.53 -3.96 -1.80
CA LEU A 341 -15.09 -3.08 -0.78
C LEU A 341 -14.59 -1.64 -0.95
N SER A 342 -15.48 -0.68 -0.78
CA SER A 342 -15.15 0.74 -0.82
C SER A 342 -14.42 1.20 0.43
N LEU A 343 -13.75 2.35 0.33
CA LEU A 343 -13.13 2.98 1.49
C LEU A 343 -14.17 3.27 2.58
N GLN A 344 -15.37 3.73 2.22
CA GLN A 344 -16.45 4.01 3.17
C GLN A 344 -17.04 2.76 3.82
N GLU A 345 -17.08 1.62 3.11
CA GLU A 345 -17.52 0.37 3.75
C GLU A 345 -16.54 -0.09 4.84
N ILE A 346 -15.25 0.22 4.69
CA ILE A 346 -14.21 -0.14 5.66
C ILE A 346 -14.06 0.95 6.74
N TRP A 347 -14.14 2.22 6.35
CA TRP A 347 -13.94 3.43 7.15
C TRP A 347 -15.12 4.39 6.95
N PRO A 348 -16.24 4.20 7.68
CA PRO A 348 -17.52 4.86 7.39
C PRO A 348 -17.51 6.38 7.35
N GLU A 349 -16.69 7.04 8.18
CA GLU A 349 -16.65 8.50 8.25
C GLU A 349 -15.65 9.13 7.26
N CYS A 350 -14.95 8.33 6.46
CA CYS A 350 -13.98 8.86 5.50
C CYS A 350 -14.66 9.60 4.33
N GLU A 351 -14.03 10.67 3.88
CA GLU A 351 -14.44 11.40 2.69
C GLU A 351 -13.72 10.82 1.46
N VAL A 352 -14.43 10.65 0.33
CA VAL A 352 -13.79 10.35 -0.96
C VAL A 352 -14.13 11.42 -1.99
N ARG A 353 -13.10 12.09 -2.47
CA ARG A 353 -13.14 13.11 -3.51
C ARG A 353 -12.84 12.49 -4.86
N TYR A 354 -13.75 12.67 -5.81
CA TYR A 354 -13.59 12.13 -7.16
C TYR A 354 -13.11 13.19 -8.16
N LEU A 355 -12.07 12.85 -8.92
CA LEU A 355 -11.49 13.63 -10.01
C LEU A 355 -11.96 13.08 -11.35
N ASN A 356 -12.23 13.97 -12.31
CA ASN A 356 -12.42 13.56 -13.70
C ASN A 356 -11.09 13.11 -14.33
N GLY A 357 -11.15 12.11 -15.21
CA GLY A 357 -9.98 11.51 -15.85
C GLY A 357 -9.53 10.19 -15.23
N GLY A 358 -8.39 9.68 -15.74
CA GLY A 358 -7.77 8.43 -15.31
C GLY A 358 -6.60 8.62 -14.34
N HIS A 359 -6.02 7.50 -13.94
CA HIS A 359 -4.91 7.43 -12.98
C HIS A 359 -3.72 8.27 -13.42
N ILE A 360 -3.29 8.10 -14.67
CA ILE A 360 -2.08 8.75 -15.18
C ILE A 360 -2.28 10.25 -15.35
N SER A 361 -3.43 10.66 -15.88
CA SER A 361 -3.77 12.09 -15.99
C SER A 361 -3.83 12.76 -14.61
N ALA A 362 -4.40 12.09 -13.61
CA ALA A 362 -4.45 12.63 -12.26
C ALA A 362 -3.04 12.72 -11.63
N TYR A 363 -2.25 11.66 -11.77
CA TYR A 363 -0.88 11.59 -11.27
C TYR A 363 0.06 12.63 -11.89
N LEU A 364 -0.17 13.00 -13.16
CA LEU A 364 0.63 13.99 -13.87
C LEU A 364 0.17 15.43 -13.64
N PHE A 365 -1.13 15.68 -13.43
CA PHE A 365 -1.68 17.03 -13.53
C PHE A 365 -2.56 17.50 -12.36
N LYS A 366 -2.79 16.70 -11.31
CA LYS A 366 -3.72 17.01 -10.20
C LYS A 366 -3.06 17.13 -8.83
N GLN A 367 -1.77 17.42 -8.79
CA GLN A 367 -0.96 17.56 -7.57
C GLN A 367 -1.47 18.70 -6.67
N ASN A 368 -1.99 19.78 -7.26
CA ASN A 368 -2.65 20.85 -6.51
C ASN A 368 -3.89 20.34 -5.74
N VAL A 369 -4.67 19.43 -6.34
CA VAL A 369 -5.84 18.84 -5.67
C VAL A 369 -5.42 17.90 -4.56
N PHE A 370 -4.34 17.14 -4.74
CA PHE A 370 -3.77 16.30 -3.69
C PHE A 370 -3.29 17.16 -2.50
N ARG A 371 -2.59 18.27 -2.75
CA ARG A 371 -2.17 19.21 -1.70
C ARG A 371 -3.36 19.84 -0.98
N GLN A 372 -4.39 20.25 -1.72
CA GLN A 372 -5.60 20.81 -1.09
C GLN A 372 -6.26 19.80 -0.14
N ALA A 373 -6.35 18.53 -0.54
CA ALA A 373 -6.87 17.48 0.35
C ALA A 373 -6.01 17.29 1.61
N ILE A 374 -4.68 17.45 1.51
CA ILE A 374 -3.79 17.46 2.68
C ILE A 374 -4.13 18.63 3.60
N TYR A 375 -4.25 19.85 3.09
CA TYR A 375 -4.57 21.02 3.91
C TYR A 375 -5.91 20.87 4.61
N ASP A 376 -6.96 20.46 3.88
CA ASP A 376 -8.29 20.29 4.45
C ASP A 376 -8.32 19.23 5.56
N ALA A 377 -7.56 18.13 5.42
CA ALA A 377 -7.49 17.09 6.43
C ALA A 377 -6.74 17.56 7.70
N PHE A 378 -5.68 18.35 7.52
CA PHE A 378 -4.93 18.97 8.63
C PHE A 378 -5.74 20.04 9.36
N ASP A 379 -6.50 20.85 8.63
CA ASP A 379 -7.42 21.83 9.20
C ASP A 379 -8.53 21.14 9.99
N ARG A 380 -9.11 20.06 9.42
CA ARG A 380 -10.11 19.23 10.12
C ARG A 380 -9.57 18.66 11.43
N PHE A 381 -8.32 18.19 11.43
CA PHE A 381 -7.67 17.70 12.64
C PHE A 381 -7.48 18.81 13.67
N CYS A 382 -6.93 19.96 13.29
CA CYS A 382 -6.72 21.08 14.21
C CYS A 382 -8.04 21.59 14.81
N LEU A 383 -9.14 21.56 14.05
CA LEU A 383 -10.47 21.95 14.52
C LEU A 383 -11.05 20.94 15.52
N LYS A 384 -10.89 19.64 15.24
CA LYS A 384 -11.45 18.57 16.07
C LYS A 384 -10.61 18.29 17.32
N TYR A 385 -9.29 18.48 17.24
CA TYR A 385 -8.31 18.17 18.28
C TYR A 385 -7.38 19.35 18.60
N PRO A 386 -7.90 20.50 19.07
CA PRO A 386 -7.10 21.72 19.26
C PRO A 386 -6.02 21.61 20.36
N ASN A 387 -6.18 20.68 21.31
CA ASN A 387 -5.33 20.55 22.51
C ASN A 387 -4.51 19.25 22.53
N LEU A 388 -4.57 18.44 21.47
CA LEU A 388 -3.89 17.15 21.42
C LEU A 388 -2.45 17.37 20.95
N HIS A 389 -1.53 17.77 21.84
CA HIS A 389 -0.11 17.98 21.51
C HIS A 389 0.77 16.77 21.80
#